data_AF-A0A914EAK1-F1
#
_entry.id   AF-A0A914EAK1-F1
#
_cell.length_a   1.000
_cell.length_b   1.000
_cell.length_c   1.000
_cell.angle_alpha   90.00
_cell.angle_beta   90.00
_cell.angle_gamma   90.00
#
_symmetry.space_group_name_H-M   'P 1'
#
loop_
_entity.id
_entity.type
_entity.pdbx_description
1 polymer ?
#
loop_
_entity_poly.entity_id
_entity_poly.type
_entity_poly.pdbx_seq_one_letter_code
_entity_poly.pdbx_strand_id
1 'polypeptide(L)'
;KTVGSISNDFEKLTLDEKGHMAAKFNNSKLTRIAHRKPPPKGMQNDAKSAIVQTATDQKYALLFHITPFQLGNLGKFDVWTLSLPLMVTVHGSQDCDAQGVILWQRAFSSVNRTNMGDDVAAASWQDLSHVLRHKFSLFTGAHRPLNDSDLGYLAEKLIVPSNIDNKPITFHRFAKQNLRDDVNFSFWEWFFHIMQLIKQKLLKFWDEGWLIGFISKHDASQRMMMAPFSTFLLRFSDTQTGAVSIGFVCEEDGMKVPFHLSPFTIKDLDQLSLAQRIASCPQLKDIRYLYPDIDKEEMLRFFEAEERHKSDSPTGYIQSEIVMVAKTGKVASFGGDSPSPMSNNSRLDWSPGEVIQRSNSMDMTDFTNDELVTMLSQSQLESTNVENLLGAGFRPQLPSQPLQQVDLSFIDPSFANPYNMTHHPE
;
A
#
# COMPACT_ATOMS: atom_id res chain seq x y z
N LYS A 1 -1.86 -0.73 -30.87
CA LYS A 1 -2.38 0.59 -31.30
C LYS A 1 -1.97 1.61 -30.26
N THR A 2 -1.35 2.72 -30.67
CA THR A 2 -1.02 3.83 -29.76
C THR A 2 -2.30 4.43 -29.20
N VAL A 3 -2.39 4.53 -27.88
CA VAL A 3 -3.57 5.01 -27.16
C VAL A 3 -3.28 6.21 -26.27
N GLY A 4 -2.02 6.64 -26.19
CA GLY A 4 -1.62 7.83 -25.43
C GLY A 4 -0.36 8.45 -26.00
N SER A 5 -0.03 9.65 -25.52
CA SER A 5 1.18 10.40 -25.86
C SER A 5 1.96 10.73 -24.60
N ILE A 6 3.28 10.65 -24.69
CA ILE A 6 4.22 10.93 -23.60
C ILE A 6 5.14 12.06 -24.06
N SER A 7 5.39 13.06 -23.22
CA SER A 7 6.43 14.06 -23.46
C SER A 7 7.78 13.53 -23.04
N ASN A 8 8.87 13.98 -23.67
CA ASN A 8 10.23 13.48 -23.42
C ASN A 8 10.28 11.95 -23.57
N ASP A 9 9.78 11.45 -24.70
CA ASP A 9 9.62 10.04 -25.04
C ASP A 9 10.81 9.45 -25.82
N PHE A 10 11.87 10.23 -25.99
CA PHE A 10 13.10 9.81 -26.66
C PHE A 10 14.30 10.03 -25.75
N GLU A 11 15.17 9.02 -25.64
CA GLU A 11 16.43 9.11 -24.93
C GLU A 11 17.56 8.39 -25.65
N LYS A 12 18.79 8.83 -25.39
CA LYS A 12 19.99 8.21 -25.97
C LYS A 12 20.41 7.00 -25.14
N LEU A 13 20.71 5.90 -25.83
CA LEU A 13 21.33 4.73 -25.21
C LEU A 13 22.80 5.05 -24.91
N THR A 14 23.20 4.90 -23.64
CA THR A 14 24.53 5.23 -23.12
C THR A 14 25.13 4.02 -22.41
N LEU A 15 26.46 3.96 -22.28
CA LEU A 15 27.11 2.94 -21.45
C LEU A 15 27.08 3.40 -19.99
N ASP A 16 26.59 2.56 -19.10
CA ASP A 16 26.71 2.78 -17.66
C ASP A 16 28.12 2.45 -17.15
N GLU A 17 28.39 2.76 -15.89
CA GLU A 17 29.70 2.52 -15.24
C GLU A 17 30.10 1.04 -15.20
N LYS A 18 29.14 0.13 -15.41
CA LYS A 18 29.35 -1.32 -15.45
C LYS A 18 29.48 -1.85 -16.89
N GLY A 19 29.44 -0.97 -17.89
CA GLY A 19 29.55 -1.33 -19.31
C GLY A 19 28.25 -1.82 -19.95
N HIS A 20 27.09 -1.66 -19.30
CA HIS A 20 25.79 -1.99 -19.90
C HIS A 20 25.26 -0.83 -20.73
N MET A 21 24.62 -1.15 -21.85
CA MET A 21 23.87 -0.16 -22.62
C MET A 21 22.52 0.12 -21.94
N ALA A 22 22.31 1.36 -21.49
CA ALA A 22 21.12 1.79 -20.78
C ALA A 22 20.64 3.17 -21.23
N ALA A 23 19.32 3.37 -21.20
CA ALA A 23 18.66 4.65 -21.41
C ALA A 23 17.73 4.91 -20.22
N LYS A 24 17.80 6.11 -19.63
CA LYS A 24 17.04 6.47 -18.43
C LYS A 24 16.07 7.62 -18.74
N PHE A 25 14.78 7.37 -18.57
CA PHE A 25 13.71 8.32 -18.83
C PHE A 25 13.26 8.98 -17.53
N ASN A 26 13.91 10.08 -17.13
CA ASN A 26 13.65 10.71 -15.81
C ASN A 26 12.51 11.75 -15.82
N ASN A 27 12.28 12.40 -16.96
CA ASN A 27 11.35 13.54 -17.08
C ASN A 27 10.18 13.28 -18.03
N SER A 28 9.85 12.00 -18.25
CA SER A 28 8.75 11.63 -19.14
C SER A 28 7.40 11.82 -18.46
N LYS A 29 6.43 12.40 -19.17
CA LYS A 29 5.07 12.65 -18.63
C LYS A 29 4.02 12.17 -19.61
N LEU A 30 3.04 11.43 -19.11
CA LEU A 30 1.86 11.07 -19.90
C LEU A 30 0.98 12.31 -20.10
N THR A 31 0.90 12.81 -21.33
CA THR A 31 0.20 14.07 -21.66
C THR A 31 -1.24 13.84 -22.10
N ARG A 32 -1.52 12.68 -22.71
CA ARG A 32 -2.87 12.31 -23.15
C ARG A 32 -3.04 10.81 -23.14
N ILE A 33 -4.24 10.36 -22.78
CA ILE A 33 -4.65 8.98 -22.96
C ILE A 33 -6.08 8.92 -23.49
N ALA A 34 -6.29 8.11 -24.53
CA ALA A 34 -7.60 7.80 -25.06
C ALA A 34 -8.16 6.63 -24.25
N HIS A 35 -9.09 6.92 -23.34
CA HIS A 35 -9.91 5.87 -22.74
C HIS A 35 -10.78 5.25 -23.83
N ARG A 36 -10.80 3.92 -23.94
CA ARG A 36 -11.80 3.26 -24.79
C ARG A 36 -13.18 3.60 -24.24
N LYS A 37 -14.11 4.04 -25.10
CA LYS A 37 -15.52 4.22 -24.72
C LYS A 37 -16.04 2.89 -24.14
N PRO A 38 -16.83 2.92 -23.06
CA PRO A 38 -17.55 1.74 -22.62
C PRO A 38 -18.36 1.18 -23.80
N PRO A 39 -18.50 -0.16 -23.94
CA PRO A 39 -19.35 -0.71 -24.97
C PRO A 39 -20.78 -0.14 -24.87
N PRO A 40 -21.45 0.15 -26.00
CA PRO A 40 -22.78 0.73 -25.99
C PRO A 40 -23.77 -0.19 -25.26
N LYS A 41 -24.68 0.41 -24.48
CA LYS A 41 -25.68 -0.25 -23.61
C LYS A 41 -26.70 -1.16 -24.34
N GLY A 42 -26.51 -1.48 -25.62
CA GLY A 42 -27.49 -2.14 -26.49
C GLY A 42 -27.22 -3.62 -26.82
N MET A 43 -26.17 -4.25 -26.29
CA MET A 43 -25.90 -5.70 -26.50
C MET A 43 -26.08 -6.53 -25.22
N GLN A 44 -26.80 -6.00 -24.23
CA GLN A 44 -26.95 -6.61 -22.91
C GLN A 44 -28.32 -7.30 -22.79
N ASN A 45 -28.55 -8.31 -23.61
CA ASN A 45 -29.61 -9.28 -23.34
C ASN A 45 -28.96 -10.64 -23.08
N ASP A 46 -29.30 -11.20 -21.92
CA ASP A 46 -29.07 -12.57 -21.46
C ASP A 46 -27.66 -12.97 -20.99
N ALA A 47 -27.30 -12.52 -19.77
CA ALA A 47 -26.79 -13.37 -18.66
C ALA A 47 -26.15 -12.52 -17.54
N LYS A 48 -26.53 -12.84 -16.30
CA LYS A 48 -25.94 -12.55 -14.97
C LYS A 48 -24.68 -11.65 -14.92
N SER A 49 -24.80 -10.55 -14.16
CA SER A 49 -23.74 -9.63 -13.72
C SER A 49 -23.14 -8.73 -14.82
N ALA A 50 -23.78 -7.59 -15.06
CA ALA A 50 -23.16 -6.49 -15.80
C ALA A 50 -21.99 -5.91 -14.98
N ILE A 51 -20.78 -6.38 -15.23
CA ILE A 51 -19.55 -5.76 -14.72
C ILE A 51 -19.45 -4.39 -15.41
N VAL A 52 -19.73 -3.31 -14.68
CA VAL A 52 -19.48 -1.95 -15.12
C VAL A 52 -17.97 -1.81 -15.28
N GLN A 53 -17.48 -1.75 -16.53
CA GLN A 53 -16.08 -1.45 -16.80
C GLN A 53 -15.78 -0.02 -16.34
N THR A 54 -14.98 0.08 -15.30
CA THR A 54 -14.44 1.31 -14.74
C THR A 54 -13.18 1.75 -15.47
N ALA A 55 -12.76 3.02 -15.32
CA ALA A 55 -11.54 3.53 -15.94
C ALA A 55 -10.28 2.73 -15.52
N THR A 56 -10.33 2.09 -14.35
CA THR A 56 -9.29 1.22 -13.78
C THR A 56 -9.29 -0.20 -14.35
N ASP A 57 -10.22 -0.57 -15.25
CA ASP A 57 -10.21 -1.88 -15.91
C ASP A 57 -9.36 -1.89 -17.20
N GLN A 58 -8.91 -0.73 -17.67
CA GLN A 58 -8.07 -0.63 -18.87
C GLN A 58 -6.58 -0.75 -18.51
N LYS A 59 -5.93 -1.78 -19.08
CA LYS A 59 -4.51 -2.07 -18.93
C LYS A 59 -3.73 -1.46 -20.09
N TYR A 60 -2.62 -0.83 -19.78
CA TYR A 60 -1.69 -0.22 -20.74
C TYR A 60 -0.30 -0.82 -20.59
N ALA A 61 0.56 -0.61 -21.57
CA ALA A 61 1.99 -0.91 -21.47
C ALA A 61 2.76 0.17 -22.22
N LEU A 62 3.95 0.51 -21.74
CA LEU A 62 4.90 1.34 -22.47
C LEU A 62 5.61 0.46 -23.50
N LEU A 63 5.73 0.96 -24.71
CA LEU A 63 6.55 0.36 -25.75
C LEU A 63 7.88 1.09 -25.78
N PHE A 64 8.96 0.37 -25.50
CA PHE A 64 10.32 0.87 -25.71
C PHE A 64 10.81 0.33 -27.04
N HIS A 65 11.26 1.22 -27.90
CA HIS A 65 11.71 0.89 -29.26
C HIS A 65 13.02 1.60 -29.53
N ILE A 66 14.02 0.85 -29.99
CA ILE A 66 15.28 1.42 -30.43
C ILE A 66 15.14 1.76 -31.91
N THR A 67 15.51 2.98 -32.29
CA THR A 67 15.58 3.38 -33.70
C THR A 67 16.33 2.32 -34.50
N PRO A 68 15.74 1.75 -35.57
CA PRO A 68 16.35 0.65 -36.30
C PRO A 68 17.77 0.99 -36.75
N PHE A 69 18.72 0.10 -36.46
CA PHE A 69 20.14 0.32 -36.70
C PHE A 69 20.75 -0.85 -37.47
N GLN A 70 21.88 -0.60 -38.11
CA GLN A 70 22.65 -1.61 -38.84
C GLN A 70 23.88 -1.99 -38.00
N LEU A 71 24.09 -3.28 -37.76
CA LEU A 71 25.28 -3.76 -37.06
C LEU A 71 26.24 -4.43 -38.04
N GLY A 72 27.12 -3.62 -38.65
CA GLY A 72 28.06 -4.09 -39.68
C GLY A 72 27.35 -4.88 -40.79
N ASN A 73 27.83 -6.10 -41.05
CA ASN A 73 27.27 -7.00 -42.07
C ASN A 73 26.14 -7.90 -41.54
N LEU A 74 25.79 -7.82 -40.25
CA LEU A 74 24.80 -8.71 -39.62
C LEU A 74 23.34 -8.35 -39.98
N GLY A 75 23.12 -7.19 -40.60
CA GLY A 75 21.80 -6.75 -41.04
C GLY A 75 21.22 -5.62 -40.18
N LYS A 76 19.97 -5.28 -40.51
CA LYS A 76 19.20 -4.23 -39.84
C LYS A 76 18.43 -4.85 -38.68
N PHE A 77 18.67 -4.31 -37.49
CA PHE A 77 18.02 -4.75 -36.27
C PHE A 77 16.85 -3.82 -35.94
N ASP A 78 15.75 -4.46 -35.50
CA ASP A 78 14.54 -3.80 -35.02
C ASP A 78 14.23 -4.34 -33.63
N VAL A 79 14.59 -3.56 -32.60
CA VAL A 79 14.60 -4.02 -31.20
C VAL A 79 13.57 -3.25 -30.41
N TRP A 80 12.66 -3.97 -29.75
CA TRP A 80 11.65 -3.40 -28.88
C TRP A 80 11.37 -4.29 -27.66
N THR A 81 10.81 -3.70 -26.63
CA THR A 81 10.27 -4.41 -25.47
C THR A 81 9.05 -3.68 -24.90
N LEU A 82 8.23 -4.39 -24.13
CA LEU A 82 7.09 -3.81 -23.43
C LEU A 82 7.40 -3.69 -21.94
N SER A 83 6.92 -2.61 -21.32
CA SER A 83 6.81 -2.59 -19.88
C SER A 83 5.84 -3.66 -19.43
N LEU A 84 5.93 -3.99 -18.15
CA LEU A 84 4.86 -4.69 -17.51
C LEU A 84 3.53 -3.89 -17.55
N PRO A 85 2.36 -4.53 -17.38
CA PRO A 85 1.07 -3.82 -17.43
C PRO A 85 0.96 -2.69 -16.42
N LEU A 86 0.43 -1.56 -16.86
CA LEU A 86 0.23 -0.33 -16.10
C LEU A 86 -1.25 0.04 -16.11
N MET A 87 -1.68 0.77 -15.10
CA MET A 87 -2.98 1.42 -15.09
C MET A 87 -2.79 2.91 -14.94
N VAL A 88 -3.68 3.67 -15.57
CA VAL A 88 -3.59 5.13 -15.61
C VAL A 88 -4.76 5.70 -14.85
N THR A 89 -4.45 6.44 -13.79
CA THR A 89 -5.40 7.16 -12.96
C THR A 89 -5.43 8.64 -13.36
N VAL A 90 -6.61 9.25 -13.35
CA VAL A 90 -6.80 10.69 -13.58
C VAL A 90 -6.90 11.48 -12.28
N HIS A 91 -7.24 10.82 -11.17
CA HIS A 91 -7.39 11.44 -9.85
C HIS A 91 -6.97 10.47 -8.76
N GLY A 92 -6.41 10.98 -7.65
CA GLY A 92 -5.89 10.16 -6.55
C GLY A 92 -6.94 9.27 -5.89
N SER A 93 -8.23 9.62 -5.99
CA SER A 93 -9.33 8.76 -5.50
C SER A 93 -9.41 7.39 -6.19
N GLN A 94 -8.75 7.21 -7.33
CA GLN A 94 -8.72 5.93 -8.06
C GLN A 94 -7.55 5.04 -7.63
N ASP A 95 -6.62 5.56 -6.81
CA ASP A 95 -5.39 4.86 -6.45
C ASP A 95 -5.67 3.55 -5.69
N CYS A 96 -6.62 3.57 -4.76
CA CYS A 96 -7.03 2.39 -4.02
C CYS A 96 -7.47 1.26 -4.97
N ASP A 97 -8.46 1.50 -5.84
CA ASP A 97 -8.90 0.53 -6.85
C ASP A 97 -7.75 0.09 -7.76
N ALA A 98 -6.94 1.05 -8.21
CA ALA A 98 -5.89 0.77 -9.17
C ALA A 98 -4.82 -0.16 -8.60
N GLN A 99 -4.38 0.10 -7.37
CA GLN A 99 -3.40 -0.74 -6.70
C GLN A 99 -3.95 -2.15 -6.41
N GLY A 100 -5.24 -2.29 -6.12
CA GLY A 100 -5.86 -3.60 -5.89
C GLY A 100 -5.81 -4.49 -7.14
N VAL A 101 -6.17 -3.91 -8.30
CA VAL A 101 -6.13 -4.63 -9.59
C VAL A 101 -4.69 -4.97 -9.99
N ILE A 102 -3.76 -4.01 -9.88
CA ILE A 102 -2.35 -4.24 -10.22
C ILE A 102 -1.75 -5.31 -9.31
N LEU A 103 -1.98 -5.23 -7.99
CA LEU A 103 -1.46 -6.20 -7.03
C LEU A 103 -1.95 -7.61 -7.36
N TRP A 104 -3.26 -7.78 -7.59
CA TRP A 104 -3.84 -9.07 -7.93
C TRP A 104 -3.22 -9.67 -9.20
N GLN A 105 -3.09 -8.85 -10.23
CA GLN A 105 -2.52 -9.29 -11.51
C GLN A 105 -1.03 -9.62 -11.41
N ARG A 106 -0.27 -8.81 -10.67
CA ARG A 106 1.16 -9.01 -10.42
C ARG A 106 1.42 -10.30 -9.68
N ALA A 107 0.62 -10.54 -8.65
CA ALA A 107 0.81 -11.68 -7.77
C ALA A 107 0.44 -13.01 -8.42
N PHE A 108 -0.64 -13.05 -9.21
CA PHE A 108 -1.26 -14.33 -9.55
C PHE A 108 -1.37 -14.63 -11.05
N SER A 109 -1.10 -13.65 -11.93
CA SER A 109 -1.24 -13.91 -13.37
C SER A 109 -0.06 -14.69 -13.91
N SER A 110 -0.33 -15.62 -14.83
CA SER A 110 0.72 -16.33 -15.58
C SER A 110 1.63 -15.36 -16.33
N VAL A 111 2.93 -15.69 -16.35
CA VAL A 111 3.98 -14.97 -17.09
C VAL A 111 3.84 -15.17 -18.61
N ASN A 112 3.32 -16.34 -19.05
CA ASN A 112 3.15 -16.70 -20.46
C ASN A 112 1.77 -16.28 -21.00
N ARG A 113 1.48 -14.98 -20.98
CA ARG A 113 0.18 -14.46 -21.45
C ARG A 113 0.07 -14.51 -22.97
N THR A 114 -0.75 -15.41 -23.50
CA THR A 114 -1.39 -15.19 -24.81
C THR A 114 -2.49 -14.12 -24.65
N ASN A 115 -2.78 -13.34 -25.69
CA ASN A 115 -3.82 -12.28 -25.70
C ASN A 115 -5.25 -12.72 -25.32
N MET A 116 -5.44 -14.00 -24.98
CA MET A 116 -6.71 -14.68 -24.66
C MET A 116 -6.65 -15.47 -23.34
N GLY A 117 -5.57 -15.36 -22.54
CA GLY A 117 -5.41 -16.13 -21.31
C GLY A 117 -6.30 -15.61 -20.17
N ASP A 118 -7.03 -16.53 -19.53
CA ASP A 118 -7.99 -16.28 -18.46
C ASP A 118 -7.43 -15.35 -17.36
N ASP A 119 -8.19 -14.32 -17.00
CA ASP A 119 -7.95 -13.57 -15.77
C ASP A 119 -7.90 -14.56 -14.61
N VAL A 120 -6.97 -14.34 -13.66
CA VAL A 120 -6.82 -15.19 -12.48
C VAL A 120 -8.16 -15.30 -11.77
N ALA A 121 -8.79 -16.47 -11.88
CA ALA A 121 -10.11 -16.69 -11.33
C ALA A 121 -10.09 -16.62 -9.80
N ALA A 122 -9.04 -17.18 -9.18
CA ALA A 122 -8.91 -17.22 -7.74
C ALA A 122 -7.48 -17.57 -7.25
N ALA A 123 -7.16 -17.26 -6.00
CA ALA A 123 -5.88 -17.52 -5.33
C ALA A 123 -6.05 -18.21 -3.97
N SER A 124 -5.05 -18.97 -3.51
CA SER A 124 -5.07 -19.55 -2.17
C SER A 124 -4.85 -18.47 -1.09
N TRP A 125 -5.32 -18.70 0.14
CA TRP A 125 -4.97 -17.81 1.26
C TRP A 125 -3.47 -17.80 1.53
N GLN A 126 -2.80 -18.95 1.39
CA GLN A 126 -1.36 -19.06 1.59
C GLN A 126 -0.60 -18.08 0.68
N ASP A 127 -0.89 -18.09 -0.62
CA ASP A 127 -0.23 -17.19 -1.57
C ASP A 127 -0.62 -15.72 -1.33
N LEU A 128 -1.91 -15.45 -1.10
CA LEU A 128 -2.39 -14.09 -0.83
C LEU A 128 -1.79 -13.51 0.45
N SER A 129 -1.61 -14.31 1.50
CA SER A 129 -1.06 -13.86 2.77
C SER A 129 0.39 -13.38 2.64
N HIS A 130 1.22 -14.07 1.84
CA HIS A 130 2.58 -13.64 1.53
C HIS A 130 2.60 -12.33 0.75
N VAL A 131 1.71 -12.20 -0.24
CA VAL A 131 1.56 -10.98 -1.04
C VAL A 131 1.14 -9.79 -0.17
N LEU A 132 0.16 -10.00 0.73
CA LEU A 132 -0.30 -8.97 1.65
C LEU A 132 0.79 -8.55 2.64
N ARG A 133 1.53 -9.51 3.22
CA ARG A 133 2.66 -9.24 4.12
C ARG A 133 3.72 -8.39 3.42
N HIS A 134 4.10 -8.74 2.19
CA HIS A 134 5.09 -7.99 1.43
C HIS A 134 4.59 -6.60 1.01
N LYS A 135 3.34 -6.52 0.50
CA LYS A 135 2.71 -5.26 0.14
C LYS A 135 2.61 -4.32 1.33
N PHE A 136 2.25 -4.85 2.50
CA PHE A 136 2.15 -4.08 3.73
C PHE A 136 3.48 -3.40 4.08
N SER A 137 4.56 -4.17 4.21
CA SER A 137 5.89 -3.63 4.56
C SER A 137 6.36 -2.58 3.56
N LEU A 138 6.25 -2.84 2.26
CA LEU A 138 6.67 -1.88 1.23
C LEU A 138 5.82 -0.60 1.22
N PHE A 139 4.51 -0.73 1.42
CA PHE A 139 3.61 0.43 1.34
C PHE A 139 3.74 1.32 2.57
N THR A 140 3.78 0.73 3.76
CA THR A 140 3.83 1.46 5.03
C THR A 140 5.23 1.96 5.36
N GLY A 141 6.27 1.26 4.89
CA GLY A 141 7.64 1.46 5.36
C GLY A 141 7.88 0.89 6.76
N ALA A 142 6.97 0.07 7.28
CA ALA A 142 7.07 -0.52 8.61
C ALA A 142 8.19 -1.57 8.70
N HIS A 143 8.96 -1.49 9.78
CA HIS A 143 9.95 -2.50 10.13
C HIS A 143 9.28 -3.76 10.69
N ARG A 144 8.18 -3.59 11.44
CA ARG A 144 7.38 -4.71 11.94
C ARG A 144 6.49 -5.26 10.80
N PRO A 145 6.70 -6.49 10.32
CA PRO A 145 5.80 -7.10 9.33
C PRO A 145 4.49 -7.54 9.98
N LEU A 146 3.48 -7.86 9.16
CA LEU A 146 2.28 -8.57 9.62
C LEU A 146 2.66 -9.92 10.22
N ASN A 147 2.39 -10.13 11.50
CA ASN A 147 2.64 -11.42 12.16
C ASN A 147 1.51 -12.43 11.89
N ASP A 148 1.63 -13.64 12.43
CA ASP A 148 0.65 -14.70 12.14
C ASP A 148 -0.72 -14.44 12.79
N SER A 149 -0.77 -13.71 13.91
CA SER A 149 -2.04 -13.26 14.49
C SER A 149 -2.71 -12.21 13.61
N ASP A 150 -1.94 -11.27 13.06
CA ASP A 150 -2.44 -10.26 12.13
C ASP A 150 -3.00 -10.93 10.87
N LEU A 151 -2.24 -11.87 10.28
CA LEU A 151 -2.67 -12.64 9.12
C LEU A 151 -3.90 -13.52 9.44
N GLY A 152 -3.94 -14.16 10.61
CA GLY A 152 -5.10 -14.94 11.05
C GLY A 152 -6.37 -14.10 11.05
N TYR A 153 -6.31 -12.89 11.59
CA TYR A 153 -7.43 -11.96 11.59
C TYR A 153 -7.85 -11.54 10.17
N LEU A 154 -6.89 -11.25 9.29
CA LEU A 154 -7.18 -10.95 7.88
C LEU A 154 -7.84 -12.14 7.15
N ALA A 155 -7.42 -13.37 7.49
CA ALA A 155 -7.98 -14.59 6.94
C ALA A 155 -9.46 -14.74 7.33
N GLU A 156 -9.80 -14.51 8.60
CA GLU A 156 -11.19 -14.55 9.10
C GLU A 156 -12.12 -13.57 8.37
N LYS A 157 -11.59 -12.41 7.95
CA LYS A 157 -12.35 -11.42 7.18
C LYS A 157 -12.64 -11.86 5.75
N LEU A 158 -11.70 -12.58 5.13
CA LEU A 158 -11.79 -12.98 3.72
C LEU A 158 -12.43 -14.36 3.53
N ILE A 159 -12.08 -15.32 4.38
CA ILE A 159 -12.50 -16.72 4.31
C ILE A 159 -13.84 -16.84 5.04
N VAL A 160 -14.88 -17.28 4.33
CA VAL A 160 -16.19 -17.51 4.94
C VAL A 160 -16.12 -18.78 5.82
N PRO A 161 -16.65 -18.77 7.06
CA PRO A 161 -16.58 -19.94 7.96
C PRO A 161 -17.22 -21.22 7.42
N SER A 162 -18.16 -21.13 6.47
CA SER A 162 -18.75 -22.29 5.78
C SER A 162 -17.83 -22.91 4.72
N ASN A 163 -16.61 -22.39 4.57
CA ASN A 163 -15.69 -22.69 3.48
C ASN A 163 -14.53 -23.59 3.95
N ILE A 164 -14.87 -24.68 4.64
CA ILE A 164 -13.95 -25.75 5.10
C ILE A 164 -13.16 -26.37 3.93
N ASP A 165 -13.61 -26.17 2.69
CA ASP A 165 -13.09 -26.82 1.47
C ASP A 165 -11.89 -26.11 0.79
N ASN A 166 -11.17 -25.20 1.45
CA ASN A 166 -10.04 -24.47 0.82
C ASN A 166 -10.42 -23.78 -0.52
N LYS A 167 -11.67 -23.30 -0.67
CA LYS A 167 -12.06 -22.67 -1.94
C LYS A 167 -11.21 -21.41 -2.17
N PRO A 168 -10.71 -21.24 -3.40
CA PRO A 168 -9.78 -20.16 -3.69
C PRO A 168 -10.50 -18.80 -3.67
N ILE A 169 -9.80 -17.78 -3.17
CA ILE A 169 -10.27 -16.39 -3.02
C ILE A 169 -10.33 -15.75 -4.40
N THR A 170 -11.49 -15.24 -4.82
CA THR A 170 -11.65 -14.55 -6.10
C THR A 170 -11.28 -13.07 -5.97
N PHE A 171 -10.92 -12.42 -7.10
CA PHE A 171 -10.72 -10.96 -7.11
C PHE A 171 -11.98 -10.21 -6.65
N HIS A 172 -13.17 -10.72 -7.00
CA HIS A 172 -14.42 -10.13 -6.55
C HIS A 172 -14.54 -10.14 -5.02
N ARG A 173 -14.25 -11.27 -4.36
CA ARG A 173 -14.23 -11.36 -2.89
C ARG A 173 -13.21 -10.42 -2.26
N PHE A 174 -12.04 -10.30 -2.89
CA PHE A 174 -10.92 -9.51 -2.40
C PHE A 174 -11.18 -7.99 -2.49
N ALA A 175 -11.69 -7.49 -3.62
CA ALA A 175 -11.68 -6.06 -3.93
C ALA A 175 -13.00 -5.47 -4.43
N LYS A 176 -14.09 -6.24 -4.52
CA LYS A 176 -15.39 -5.74 -5.04
C LYS A 176 -16.59 -6.08 -4.16
N GLN A 177 -16.55 -7.20 -3.46
CA GLN A 177 -17.59 -7.57 -2.51
C GLN A 177 -17.40 -6.78 -1.22
N ASN A 178 -18.49 -6.24 -0.67
CA ASN A 178 -18.48 -5.61 0.64
C ASN A 178 -17.96 -6.59 1.71
N LEU A 179 -17.11 -6.07 2.60
CA LEU A 179 -16.48 -6.85 3.67
C LEU A 179 -17.51 -7.47 4.61
N ARG A 180 -18.57 -6.70 4.90
CA ARG A 180 -19.71 -7.05 5.76
C ARG A 180 -20.98 -6.44 5.15
N ASP A 181 -22.14 -6.96 5.53
CA ASP A 181 -23.43 -6.50 5.00
C ASP A 181 -23.78 -5.06 5.46
N ASP A 182 -23.25 -4.65 6.61
CA ASP A 182 -23.46 -3.32 7.22
C ASP A 182 -22.46 -2.26 6.75
N VAL A 183 -21.55 -2.59 5.83
CA VAL A 183 -20.56 -1.66 5.27
C VAL A 183 -20.58 -1.65 3.74
N ASN A 184 -20.09 -0.57 3.16
CA ASN A 184 -20.08 -0.33 1.72
C ASN A 184 -18.66 -0.31 1.11
N PHE A 185 -17.72 -1.02 1.74
CA PHE A 185 -16.34 -1.14 1.27
C PHE A 185 -15.91 -2.60 1.30
N SER A 186 -15.01 -2.96 0.39
CA SER A 186 -14.40 -4.27 0.25
C SER A 186 -13.27 -4.52 1.25
N PHE A 187 -12.79 -5.77 1.31
CA PHE A 187 -11.59 -6.11 2.09
C PHE A 187 -10.39 -5.27 1.66
N TRP A 188 -10.13 -5.19 0.35
CA TRP A 188 -8.98 -4.45 -0.18
C TRP A 188 -9.05 -2.97 0.18
N GLU A 189 -10.20 -2.32 0.03
CA GLU A 189 -10.36 -0.92 0.41
C GLU A 189 -10.11 -0.71 1.90
N TRP A 190 -10.66 -1.58 2.75
CA TRP A 190 -10.42 -1.52 4.19
C TRP A 190 -8.94 -1.65 4.53
N PHE A 191 -8.26 -2.66 3.99
CA PHE A 191 -6.85 -2.92 4.23
C PHE A 191 -5.94 -1.81 3.67
N PHE A 192 -6.24 -1.31 2.47
CA PHE A 192 -5.52 -0.20 1.84
C PHE A 192 -5.53 1.06 2.71
N HIS A 193 -6.71 1.46 3.19
CA HIS A 193 -6.82 2.66 4.03
C HIS A 193 -6.19 2.47 5.41
N ILE A 194 -6.12 1.24 5.95
CA ILE A 194 -5.33 0.93 7.15
C ILE A 194 -3.84 1.12 6.87
N MET A 195 -3.30 0.59 5.77
CA MET A 195 -1.90 0.81 5.40
C MET A 195 -1.60 2.31 5.24
N GLN A 196 -2.51 3.07 4.65
CA GLN A 196 -2.38 4.53 4.53
C GLN A 196 -2.39 5.22 5.89
N LEU A 197 -3.28 4.83 6.81
CA LEU A 197 -3.33 5.33 8.17
C LEU A 197 -2.01 5.07 8.91
N ILE A 198 -1.45 3.87 8.80
CA ILE A 198 -0.17 3.52 9.40
C ILE A 198 0.93 4.39 8.82
N LYS A 199 1.09 4.38 7.49
CA LYS A 199 2.12 5.16 6.79
C LYS A 199 2.14 6.62 7.21
N GLN A 200 0.96 7.24 7.30
CA GLN A 200 0.86 8.68 7.52
C GLN A 200 0.85 9.08 8.99
N LYS A 201 0.31 8.24 9.88
CA LYS A 201 -0.02 8.67 11.25
C LYS A 201 0.45 7.70 12.34
N LEU A 202 0.53 6.40 12.07
CA LEU A 202 0.69 5.38 13.12
C LEU A 202 1.93 4.49 12.94
N LEU A 203 2.88 4.86 12.10
CA LEU A 203 4.07 4.04 11.81
C LEU A 203 4.83 3.68 13.10
N LYS A 204 5.10 4.67 13.95
CA LYS A 204 5.79 4.44 15.24
C LYS A 204 4.98 3.53 16.18
N PHE A 205 3.67 3.77 16.32
CA PHE A 205 2.79 2.93 17.12
C PHE A 205 2.79 1.46 16.64
N TRP A 206 2.82 1.27 15.33
CA TRP A 206 2.86 -0.05 14.73
C TRP A 206 4.19 -0.76 14.99
N ASP A 207 5.31 -0.11 14.67
CA ASP A 207 6.65 -0.69 14.78
C ASP A 207 7.05 -1.06 16.21
N GLU A 208 6.68 -0.24 17.19
CA GLU A 208 6.93 -0.54 18.61
C GLU A 208 5.95 -1.56 19.22
N GLY A 209 4.95 -2.02 18.45
CA GLY A 209 3.94 -2.96 18.95
C GLY A 209 2.91 -2.34 19.91
N TRP A 210 2.89 -1.02 20.07
CA TRP A 210 1.88 -0.29 20.86
C TRP A 210 0.47 -0.38 20.25
N LEU A 211 0.41 -0.55 18.93
CA LEU A 211 -0.82 -0.81 18.20
C LEU A 211 -0.93 -2.29 17.85
N ILE A 212 -1.87 -2.98 18.49
CA ILE A 212 -2.25 -4.35 18.09
C ILE A 212 -2.82 -4.32 16.68
N GLY A 213 -3.75 -3.39 16.42
CA GLY A 213 -4.28 -3.15 15.07
C GLY A 213 -5.31 -4.20 14.64
N PHE A 214 -4.87 -5.37 14.22
CA PHE A 214 -5.72 -6.41 13.63
C PHE A 214 -6.31 -7.33 14.69
N ILE A 215 -7.41 -6.88 15.31
CA ILE A 215 -8.16 -7.63 16.33
C ILE A 215 -9.63 -7.20 16.34
N SER A 216 -10.53 -8.16 16.54
CA SER A 216 -11.97 -7.88 16.61
C SER A 216 -12.31 -7.02 17.84
N LYS A 217 -13.43 -6.30 17.77
CA LYS A 217 -13.96 -5.58 18.96
C LYS A 217 -14.20 -6.54 20.12
N HIS A 218 -14.69 -7.76 19.84
CA HIS A 218 -15.00 -8.77 20.84
C HIS A 218 -13.73 -9.27 21.53
N ASP A 219 -12.72 -9.69 20.76
CA ASP A 219 -11.48 -10.25 21.32
C ASP A 219 -10.67 -9.17 22.04
N ALA A 220 -10.67 -7.94 21.53
CA ALA A 220 -10.08 -6.80 22.24
C ALA A 220 -10.74 -6.61 23.61
N SER A 221 -12.08 -6.62 23.68
CA SER A 221 -12.81 -6.55 24.95
C SER A 221 -12.44 -7.70 25.89
N GLN A 222 -12.42 -8.95 25.40
CA GLN A 222 -12.06 -10.12 26.19
C GLN A 222 -10.64 -10.01 26.77
N ARG A 223 -9.65 -9.65 25.92
CA ARG A 223 -8.25 -9.51 26.34
C ARG A 223 -8.07 -8.44 27.41
N MET A 224 -8.73 -7.30 27.29
CA MET A 224 -8.65 -6.25 28.31
C MET A 224 -9.34 -6.66 29.62
N MET A 225 -10.51 -7.34 29.56
CA MET A 225 -11.20 -7.82 30.77
C MET A 225 -10.38 -8.86 31.54
N MET A 226 -9.71 -9.76 30.81
CA MET A 226 -8.84 -10.80 31.36
C MET A 226 -7.46 -10.28 31.81
N ALA A 227 -7.10 -9.05 31.47
CA ALA A 227 -5.82 -8.47 31.89
C ALA A 227 -5.76 -8.30 33.41
N PRO A 228 -4.59 -8.53 34.04
CA PRO A 228 -4.43 -8.41 35.49
C PRO A 228 -4.63 -6.99 35.99
N PHE A 229 -4.27 -6.00 35.16
CA PHE A 229 -4.39 -4.57 35.48
C PHE A 229 -5.43 -3.90 34.57
N SER A 230 -5.99 -2.78 35.02
CA SER A 230 -6.78 -1.93 34.13
C SER A 230 -5.90 -1.43 32.98
N THR A 231 -6.36 -1.67 31.76
CA THR A 231 -5.59 -1.46 30.54
C THR A 231 -6.47 -0.90 29.43
N PHE A 232 -5.84 -0.18 28.50
CA PHE A 232 -6.44 0.18 27.22
C PHE A 232 -5.74 -0.54 26.07
N LEU A 233 -6.36 -0.54 24.90
CA LEU A 233 -5.91 -1.27 23.71
C LEU A 233 -6.23 -0.47 22.44
N LEU A 234 -5.29 -0.46 21.50
CA LEU A 234 -5.45 0.20 20.21
C LEU A 234 -5.72 -0.82 19.09
N ARG A 235 -6.77 -0.59 18.29
CA ARG A 235 -7.15 -1.47 17.17
C ARG A 235 -7.70 -0.70 15.98
N PHE A 236 -7.65 -1.31 14.80
CA PHE A 236 -8.31 -0.75 13.61
C PHE A 236 -9.83 -0.96 13.68
N SER A 237 -10.56 -0.06 13.04
CA SER A 237 -12.02 -0.16 12.92
C SER A 237 -12.42 -1.14 11.81
N ASP A 238 -13.44 -1.96 12.06
CA ASP A 238 -14.06 -2.83 11.06
C ASP A 238 -15.25 -2.16 10.35
N THR A 239 -15.72 -1.03 10.89
CA THR A 239 -16.92 -0.30 10.43
C THR A 239 -16.58 0.98 9.68
N GLN A 240 -15.34 1.45 9.77
CA GLN A 240 -14.87 2.68 9.16
C GLN A 240 -13.48 2.47 8.58
N THR A 241 -13.29 2.79 7.30
CA THR A 241 -12.00 2.63 6.62
C THR A 241 -10.96 3.61 7.15
N GLY A 242 -9.71 3.16 7.23
CA GLY A 242 -8.58 4.03 7.62
C GLY A 242 -8.76 4.70 8.98
N ALA A 243 -9.33 3.98 9.95
CA ALA A 243 -9.59 4.50 11.28
C ALA A 243 -9.08 3.59 12.40
N VAL A 244 -8.61 4.21 13.50
CA VAL A 244 -8.14 3.54 14.72
C VAL A 244 -9.08 3.86 15.89
N SER A 245 -9.34 2.91 16.77
CA SER A 245 -10.19 3.06 17.95
C SER A 245 -9.41 2.67 19.21
N ILE A 246 -9.78 3.32 20.32
CA ILE A 246 -9.24 3.04 21.66
C ILE A 246 -10.30 2.27 22.44
N GLY A 247 -9.98 1.04 22.81
CA GLY A 247 -10.74 0.26 23.79
C GLY A 247 -10.13 0.42 25.18
N PHE A 248 -10.95 0.42 26.21
CA PHE A 248 -10.50 0.45 27.61
C PHE A 248 -11.50 -0.25 28.52
N VAL A 249 -11.07 -0.66 29.71
CA VAL A 249 -11.94 -1.25 30.73
C VAL A 249 -12.09 -0.30 31.90
N CYS A 250 -13.33 -0.08 32.32
CA CYS A 250 -13.63 0.56 33.60
C CYS A 250 -14.06 -0.50 34.60
N GLU A 251 -13.69 -0.29 35.86
CA GLU A 251 -14.17 -1.10 36.98
C GLU A 251 -15.25 -0.30 37.69
N GLU A 252 -16.49 -0.81 37.65
CA GLU A 252 -17.66 -0.22 38.30
C GLU A 252 -18.25 -1.27 39.23
N ASP A 253 -18.34 -0.98 40.53
CA ASP A 253 -18.84 -1.91 41.57
C ASP A 253 -18.16 -3.30 41.58
N GLY A 254 -16.86 -3.35 41.27
CA GLY A 254 -16.07 -4.59 41.20
C GLY A 254 -16.28 -5.40 39.91
N MET A 255 -17.06 -4.89 38.96
CA MET A 255 -17.29 -5.49 37.65
C MET A 255 -16.48 -4.75 36.58
N LYS A 256 -15.70 -5.51 35.80
CA LYS A 256 -14.96 -4.98 34.64
C LYS A 256 -15.89 -4.85 33.43
N VAL A 257 -16.04 -3.64 32.92
CA VAL A 257 -16.87 -3.34 31.74
C VAL A 257 -15.99 -2.73 30.63
N PRO A 258 -15.95 -3.32 29.42
CA PRO A 258 -15.17 -2.80 28.32
C PRO A 258 -15.94 -1.73 27.53
N PHE A 259 -15.27 -0.62 27.25
CA PHE A 259 -15.75 0.50 26.43
C PHE A 259 -14.83 0.70 25.22
N HIS A 260 -15.39 1.26 24.15
CA HIS A 260 -14.64 1.58 22.92
C HIS A 260 -15.03 2.99 22.46
N LEU A 261 -14.03 3.84 22.26
CA LEU A 261 -14.25 5.17 21.67
C LEU A 261 -14.58 5.04 20.18
N SER A 262 -15.34 6.01 19.66
CA SER A 262 -15.55 6.14 18.22
C SER A 262 -14.21 6.19 17.48
N PRO A 263 -14.07 5.51 16.32
CA PRO A 263 -12.81 5.49 15.60
C PRO A 263 -12.36 6.87 15.09
N PHE A 264 -11.06 7.05 14.98
CA PHE A 264 -10.40 8.26 14.49
C PHE A 264 -9.76 7.99 13.13
N THR A 265 -10.15 8.79 12.14
CA THR A 265 -9.59 8.76 10.78
C THR A 265 -8.30 9.59 10.69
N ILE A 266 -7.60 9.52 9.56
CA ILE A 266 -6.46 10.40 9.26
C ILE A 266 -6.81 11.88 9.49
N LYS A 267 -7.99 12.32 9.06
CA LYS A 267 -8.46 13.71 9.22
C LYS A 267 -8.61 14.08 10.70
N ASP A 268 -9.07 13.16 11.53
CA ASP A 268 -9.17 13.39 12.97
C ASP A 268 -7.77 13.47 13.59
N LEU A 269 -6.85 12.61 13.15
CA LEU A 269 -5.47 12.59 13.62
C LEU A 269 -4.62 13.77 13.13
N ASP A 270 -5.04 14.43 12.04
CA ASP A 270 -4.47 15.73 11.61
C ASP A 270 -4.82 16.84 12.60
N GLN A 271 -5.99 16.79 13.23
CA GLN A 271 -6.44 17.81 14.18
C GLN A 271 -5.85 17.59 15.58
N LEU A 272 -5.72 16.33 16.00
CA LEU A 272 -5.15 15.97 17.29
C LEU A 272 -4.56 14.56 17.18
N SER A 273 -3.27 14.42 17.48
CA SER A 273 -2.54 13.16 17.28
C SER A 273 -3.09 12.05 18.19
N LEU A 274 -2.82 10.79 17.85
CA LEU A 274 -3.28 9.66 18.68
C LEU A 274 -2.65 9.72 20.09
N ALA A 275 -1.37 10.10 20.18
CA ALA A 275 -0.67 10.26 21.46
C ALA A 275 -1.33 11.34 22.34
N GLN A 276 -1.61 12.52 21.76
CA GLN A 276 -2.29 13.61 22.48
C GLN A 276 -3.72 13.23 22.88
N ARG A 277 -4.44 12.47 22.04
CA ARG A 277 -5.75 11.91 22.40
C ARG A 277 -5.65 10.96 23.58
N ILE A 278 -4.64 10.08 23.62
CA ILE A 278 -4.42 9.17 24.74
C ILE A 278 -4.08 9.95 26.03
N ALA A 279 -3.17 10.92 25.94
CA ALA A 279 -2.74 11.74 27.07
C ALA A 279 -3.88 12.56 27.69
N SER A 280 -4.72 13.15 26.83
CA SER A 280 -5.76 14.08 27.25
C SER A 280 -7.13 13.43 27.51
N CYS A 281 -7.30 12.14 27.19
CA CYS A 281 -8.57 11.44 27.35
C CYS A 281 -8.91 11.23 28.84
N PRO A 282 -10.01 11.81 29.36
CA PRO A 282 -10.36 11.68 30.77
C PRO A 282 -10.58 10.23 31.21
N GLN A 283 -11.12 9.39 30.33
CA GLN A 283 -11.40 7.97 30.62
C GLN A 283 -10.13 7.12 30.73
N LEU A 284 -9.00 7.60 30.18
CA LEU A 284 -7.71 6.90 30.25
C LEU A 284 -6.82 7.47 31.35
N LYS A 285 -7.25 8.48 32.09
CA LYS A 285 -6.45 9.16 33.11
C LYS A 285 -5.91 8.18 34.16
N ASP A 286 -6.80 7.35 34.71
CA ASP A 286 -6.47 6.40 35.78
C ASP A 286 -5.97 5.04 35.26
N ILE A 287 -5.90 4.87 33.93
CA ILE A 287 -5.37 3.66 33.29
C ILE A 287 -3.88 3.85 33.05
N ARG A 288 -3.07 3.01 33.70
CA ARG A 288 -1.60 3.09 33.62
C ARG A 288 -1.01 2.34 32.44
N TYR A 289 -1.63 1.23 32.03
CA TYR A 289 -1.03 0.33 31.07
C TYR A 289 -1.76 0.35 29.73
N LEU A 290 -0.97 0.38 28.66
CA LEU A 290 -1.36 -0.07 27.34
C LEU A 290 -1.16 -1.58 27.28
N TYR A 291 -2.13 -2.31 26.74
CA TYR A 291 -2.11 -3.77 26.73
C TYR A 291 -0.87 -4.30 25.99
N PRO A 292 -0.20 -5.35 26.49
CA PRO A 292 -0.56 -6.08 27.72
C PRO A 292 -0.05 -5.44 29.02
N ASP A 293 1.12 -4.81 29.00
CA ASP A 293 1.84 -4.34 30.20
C ASP A 293 2.80 -3.16 29.91
N ILE A 294 2.50 -2.38 28.87
CA ILE A 294 3.32 -1.26 28.43
C ILE A 294 2.95 -0.01 29.25
N ASP A 295 3.92 0.65 29.89
CA ASP A 295 3.64 1.85 30.68
C ASP A 295 3.22 3.01 29.76
N LYS A 296 2.01 3.55 30.00
CA LYS A 296 1.42 4.63 29.20
C LYS A 296 2.28 5.88 29.21
N GLU A 297 2.84 6.26 30.35
CA GLU A 297 3.63 7.49 30.46
C GLU A 297 4.97 7.36 29.74
N GLU A 298 5.58 6.17 29.77
CA GLU A 298 6.79 5.89 28.99
C GLU A 298 6.55 6.02 27.48
N MET A 299 5.44 5.45 26.99
CA MET A 299 5.03 5.56 25.59
C MET A 299 4.72 7.02 25.19
N LEU A 300 4.05 7.79 26.05
CA LEU A 300 3.76 9.21 25.79
C LEU A 300 5.01 10.09 25.76
N ARG A 301 5.99 9.84 26.65
CA ARG A 301 7.26 10.60 26.68
C ARG A 301 8.02 10.56 25.36
N PHE A 302 7.91 9.46 24.61
CA PHE A 302 8.52 9.36 23.28
C PHE A 302 8.00 10.49 22.36
N PHE A 303 6.68 10.70 22.35
CA PHE A 303 6.05 11.71 21.49
C PHE A 303 6.26 13.13 22.00
N GLU A 304 6.27 13.34 23.32
CA GLU A 304 6.59 14.65 23.90
C GLU A 304 8.02 15.11 23.60
N ALA A 305 8.98 14.18 23.57
CA ALA A 305 10.35 14.49 23.21
C ALA A 305 10.44 14.91 21.73
N GLU A 306 9.72 14.21 20.84
CA GLU A 306 9.70 14.53 19.42
C GLU A 306 9.00 15.87 19.12
N GLU A 307 7.93 16.20 19.85
CA GLU A 307 7.23 17.49 19.71
C GLU A 307 8.09 18.66 20.20
N ARG A 308 8.83 18.52 21.32
CA ARG A 308 9.74 19.55 21.83
C ARG A 308 10.85 19.90 20.84
N HIS A 309 11.30 18.95 20.02
CA HIS A 309 12.27 19.23 18.95
C HIS A 309 11.69 20.07 17.80
N LYS A 310 10.36 20.20 17.71
CA LYS A 310 9.66 20.96 16.65
C LYS A 310 9.16 22.34 17.10
N SER A 311 9.10 22.62 18.41
CA SER A 311 8.37 23.76 18.97
C SER A 311 9.22 24.69 19.84
N ASP A 312 10.26 25.31 19.27
CA ASP A 312 10.79 26.56 19.84
C ASP A 312 10.17 27.74 19.08
N SER A 313 9.04 28.25 19.58
CA SER A 313 8.45 29.48 19.07
C SER A 313 9.02 30.69 19.85
N PRO A 314 9.73 31.62 19.19
CA PRO A 314 10.41 32.73 19.88
C PRO A 314 9.48 33.89 20.25
N THR A 315 8.16 33.74 20.07
CA THR A 315 7.23 34.86 19.90
C THR A 315 6.47 35.29 21.15
N GLY A 316 6.66 34.66 22.31
CA GLY A 316 6.08 35.11 23.59
C GLY A 316 4.55 35.05 23.71
N TYR A 317 3.85 34.49 22.72
CA TYR A 317 2.41 34.24 22.79
C TYR A 317 2.10 32.95 23.56
N ILE A 318 1.04 32.97 24.36
CA ILE A 318 0.53 31.77 25.04
C ILE A 318 -0.04 30.83 23.99
N GLN A 319 0.46 29.60 23.94
CA GLN A 319 0.01 28.57 23.01
C GLN A 319 -1.32 27.96 23.47
N SER A 320 -2.29 27.84 22.55
CA SER A 320 -3.57 27.15 22.79
C SER A 320 -3.45 25.65 22.54
N GLU A 321 -4.06 24.83 23.39
CA GLU A 321 -4.06 23.36 23.28
C GLU A 321 -5.48 22.81 23.04
N ILE A 322 -5.60 21.84 22.14
CA ILE A 322 -6.87 21.14 21.86
C ILE A 322 -6.94 19.88 22.71
N VAL A 323 -8.05 19.69 23.45
CA VAL A 323 -8.26 18.54 24.33
C VAL A 323 -9.48 17.72 23.87
N MET A 324 -9.36 16.39 23.92
CA MET A 324 -10.46 15.48 23.64
C MET A 324 -11.38 15.30 24.86
N VAL A 325 -12.70 15.41 24.66
CA VAL A 325 -13.71 15.07 25.67
C VAL A 325 -14.71 14.07 25.12
N ALA A 326 -14.69 12.83 25.60
CA ALA A 326 -15.72 11.85 25.29
C ALA A 326 -16.95 12.08 26.20
N LYS A 327 -18.10 12.38 25.62
CA LYS A 327 -19.37 12.47 26.34
C LYS A 327 -19.92 11.06 26.55
N THR A 328 -19.88 10.57 27.77
CA THR A 328 -20.68 9.39 28.17
C THR A 328 -22.14 9.84 28.26
N GLY A 329 -22.96 9.49 27.27
CA GLY A 329 -24.41 9.64 27.41
C GLY A 329 -24.86 8.92 28.69
N LYS A 330 -25.77 9.51 29.47
CA LYS A 330 -26.34 8.86 30.65
C LYS A 330 -26.79 7.44 30.29
N VAL A 331 -26.28 6.46 31.04
CA VAL A 331 -26.65 5.05 30.94
C VAL A 331 -28.17 4.95 30.96
N ALA A 332 -28.76 4.60 29.81
CA ALA A 332 -30.13 4.12 29.80
C ALA A 332 -30.14 2.76 30.50
N SER A 333 -30.93 2.67 31.56
CA SER A 333 -31.14 1.46 32.36
C SER A 333 -31.35 0.22 31.48
N PHE A 334 -30.65 -0.85 31.85
CA PHE A 334 -30.81 -2.26 31.47
C PHE A 334 -31.84 -2.62 30.37
N GLY A 335 -31.33 -3.18 29.27
CA GLY A 335 -32.07 -4.09 28.39
C GLY A 335 -31.79 -3.91 26.90
N GLY A 336 -30.96 -4.78 26.32
CA GLY A 336 -30.93 -5.10 24.89
C GLY A 336 -30.36 -4.04 23.93
N ASP A 337 -29.34 -4.45 23.17
CA ASP A 337 -28.78 -3.81 21.97
C ASP A 337 -28.38 -2.32 22.05
N SER A 338 -27.05 -2.11 22.09
CA SER A 338 -26.45 -0.79 21.82
C SER A 338 -26.84 -0.31 20.42
N PRO A 339 -27.40 0.91 20.26
CA PRO A 339 -27.77 1.40 18.94
C PRO A 339 -26.53 1.85 18.16
N SER A 340 -26.41 1.36 16.93
CA SER A 340 -25.52 1.90 15.90
C SER A 340 -25.90 3.35 15.61
N PRO A 341 -24.93 4.28 15.41
CA PRO A 341 -25.28 5.65 15.05
C PRO A 341 -25.68 5.70 13.58
N MET A 342 -26.99 5.71 13.32
CA MET A 342 -27.56 6.20 12.06
C MET A 342 -27.29 7.71 11.97
N SER A 343 -26.68 8.13 10.86
CA SER A 343 -26.49 9.52 10.49
C SER A 343 -27.82 10.18 10.15
N ASN A 344 -28.29 11.12 10.98
CA ASN A 344 -29.36 12.03 10.60
C ASN A 344 -28.78 13.39 10.21
N ASN A 345 -29.00 13.73 8.93
CA ASN A 345 -28.88 15.07 8.36
C ASN A 345 -29.68 16.08 9.20
N SER A 346 -29.01 17.08 9.76
CA SER A 346 -29.64 18.37 10.04
C SER A 346 -28.75 19.49 9.48
N ARG A 347 -29.15 19.96 8.30
CA ARG A 347 -28.76 21.25 7.72
C ARG A 347 -29.06 22.35 8.75
N LEU A 348 -28.02 22.98 9.27
CA LEU A 348 -28.11 24.34 9.78
C LEU A 348 -26.99 25.13 9.10
N ASP A 349 -27.44 25.96 8.16
CA ASP A 349 -26.68 26.86 7.31
C ASP A 349 -26.32 28.12 8.12
N TRP A 350 -25.03 28.40 8.23
CA TRP A 350 -24.50 29.69 8.66
C TRP A 350 -23.28 30.00 7.82
N SER A 351 -23.49 30.78 6.75
CA SER A 351 -22.43 31.46 6.01
C SER A 351 -22.49 32.96 6.31
N PRO A 352 -21.35 33.58 6.63
CA PRO A 352 -21.01 34.81 5.91
C PRO A 352 -19.53 34.89 5.50
N GLY A 353 -19.32 35.20 4.22
CA GLY A 353 -18.20 36.03 3.76
C GLY A 353 -16.97 35.29 3.21
N GLU A 354 -16.80 35.39 1.90
CA GLU A 354 -15.61 34.98 1.14
C GLU A 354 -14.31 35.57 1.71
N VAL A 355 -13.37 34.70 2.09
CA VAL A 355 -11.93 34.97 1.99
C VAL A 355 -11.32 33.80 1.23
N ILE A 356 -10.97 34.06 -0.03
CA ILE A 356 -10.23 33.14 -0.88
C ILE A 356 -8.84 32.98 -0.26
N GLN A 357 -8.65 31.94 0.55
CA GLN A 357 -7.34 31.42 0.89
C GLN A 357 -7.09 30.21 0.01
N ARG A 358 -6.12 30.36 -0.91
CA ARG A 358 -5.64 29.28 -1.78
C ARG A 358 -5.25 28.08 -0.93
N SER A 359 -6.07 27.04 -0.97
CA SER A 359 -5.72 25.72 -0.48
C SER A 359 -4.64 25.16 -1.41
N ASN A 360 -3.43 25.02 -0.87
CA ASN A 360 -2.38 24.24 -1.50
C ASN A 360 -2.89 22.80 -1.66
N SER A 361 -3.14 22.41 -2.91
CA SER A 361 -3.11 21.03 -3.35
C SER A 361 -1.75 20.45 -2.94
N MET A 362 -1.72 19.65 -1.87
CA MET A 362 -0.52 18.94 -1.46
C MET A 362 -0.30 17.78 -2.42
N ASP A 363 0.70 17.94 -3.28
CA ASP A 363 1.21 16.94 -4.21
C ASP A 363 1.61 15.68 -3.44
N MET A 364 1.00 14.55 -3.82
CA MET A 364 1.39 13.21 -3.38
C MET A 364 2.55 12.68 -4.24
N THR A 365 3.59 13.49 -4.45
CA THR A 365 4.77 13.10 -5.27
C THR A 365 6.10 13.15 -4.53
N ASP A 366 6.11 13.38 -3.22
CA ASP A 366 7.36 13.29 -2.45
C ASP A 366 7.63 11.85 -1.98
N PHE A 367 7.93 11.00 -2.95
CA PHE A 367 8.99 10.02 -2.82
C PHE A 367 9.91 10.26 -4.01
N THR A 368 11.11 10.79 -3.75
CA THR A 368 12.11 10.89 -4.82
C THR A 368 12.40 9.46 -5.30
N ASN A 369 12.31 9.25 -6.61
CA ASN A 369 12.71 7.98 -7.25
C ASN A 369 14.11 7.52 -6.79
N ASP A 370 14.94 8.47 -6.36
CA ASP A 370 16.28 8.23 -5.84
C ASP A 370 16.30 7.40 -4.56
N GLU A 371 15.33 7.51 -3.65
CA GLU A 371 15.32 6.73 -2.40
C GLU A 371 14.89 5.26 -2.64
N LEU A 372 13.96 5.04 -3.58
CA LEU A 372 13.57 3.72 -4.07
C LEU A 372 14.71 3.04 -4.86
N VAL A 373 15.41 3.79 -5.71
CA VAL A 373 16.58 3.31 -6.44
C VAL A 373 17.74 3.03 -5.48
N THR A 374 17.90 3.83 -4.43
CA THR A 374 18.93 3.63 -3.38
C THR A 374 18.63 2.40 -2.52
N MET A 375 17.38 2.16 -2.12
CA MET A 375 16.98 0.93 -1.42
C MET A 375 17.16 -0.32 -2.29
N LEU A 376 16.88 -0.23 -3.60
CA LEU A 376 17.09 -1.31 -4.57
C LEU A 376 18.57 -1.54 -4.91
N SER A 377 19.45 -0.58 -4.63
CA SER A 377 20.90 -0.69 -4.92
C SER A 377 21.75 -0.99 -3.69
N GLN A 378 21.25 -0.72 -2.47
CA GLN A 378 21.92 -1.07 -1.21
C GLN A 378 21.67 -2.51 -0.78
N SER A 379 20.63 -3.16 -1.29
CA SER A 379 20.51 -4.62 -1.21
C SER A 379 21.46 -5.24 -2.23
N GLN A 380 22.53 -5.86 -1.77
CA GLN A 380 23.42 -6.65 -2.63
C GLN A 380 22.58 -7.69 -3.38
N LEU A 381 22.32 -7.41 -4.66
CA LEU A 381 21.64 -8.29 -5.60
C LEU A 381 22.58 -9.46 -5.90
N GLU A 382 22.55 -10.48 -5.04
CA GLU A 382 22.96 -11.81 -5.46
C GLU A 382 22.03 -12.24 -6.61
N SER A 383 22.64 -12.81 -7.66
CA SER A 383 22.06 -13.19 -8.94
C SER A 383 20.85 -14.14 -8.86
N THR A 384 20.50 -14.61 -7.68
CA THR A 384 19.37 -15.50 -7.36
C THR A 384 18.04 -14.78 -7.15
N ASN A 385 18.01 -13.44 -7.01
CA ASN A 385 16.76 -12.71 -6.70
C ASN A 385 16.01 -12.13 -7.91
N VAL A 386 16.63 -12.08 -9.09
CA VAL A 386 15.97 -11.55 -10.30
C VAL A 386 14.88 -12.51 -10.80
N GLU A 387 15.06 -13.82 -10.62
CA GLU A 387 14.03 -14.83 -10.94
C GLU A 387 12.79 -14.74 -10.04
N ASN A 388 12.96 -14.35 -8.76
CA ASN A 388 11.84 -14.15 -7.85
C ASN A 388 11.01 -12.90 -8.20
N LEU A 389 11.63 -11.89 -8.82
CA LEU A 389 10.95 -10.65 -9.24
C LEU A 389 10.23 -10.78 -10.59
N LEU A 390 10.71 -11.67 -11.46
CA LEU A 390 10.21 -11.87 -12.83
C LEU A 390 9.38 -13.16 -13.02
N GLY A 391 9.29 -13.99 -11.98
CA GLY A 391 8.61 -15.27 -11.99
C GLY A 391 9.44 -16.38 -12.66
N ALA A 392 9.19 -17.64 -12.28
CA ALA A 392 9.94 -18.84 -12.69
C ALA A 392 9.97 -19.14 -14.22
N GLY A 393 9.40 -18.26 -15.05
CA GLY A 393 9.40 -18.34 -16.51
C GLY A 393 10.46 -17.50 -17.20
N PHE A 394 11.21 -16.65 -16.49
CA PHE A 394 12.25 -15.80 -17.11
C PHE A 394 13.56 -16.58 -17.27
N ARG A 395 13.64 -17.44 -18.29
CA ARG A 395 14.93 -17.95 -18.77
C ARG A 395 15.50 -16.97 -19.79
N PRO A 396 16.67 -16.34 -19.58
CA PRO A 396 17.37 -15.72 -20.69
C PRO A 396 17.63 -16.82 -21.72
N GLN A 397 17.04 -16.71 -22.91
CA GLN A 397 17.45 -17.55 -24.02
C GLN A 397 18.85 -17.09 -24.44
N LEU A 398 19.85 -17.58 -23.72
CA LEU A 398 21.20 -17.63 -24.23
C LEU A 398 21.17 -18.49 -25.49
N PRO A 399 21.76 -18.01 -26.61
CA PRO A 399 21.83 -18.80 -27.83
C PRO A 399 22.42 -20.18 -27.52
N SER A 400 21.74 -21.24 -27.95
CA SER A 400 22.15 -22.64 -27.74
C SER A 400 23.35 -23.05 -28.60
N GLN A 401 23.94 -22.11 -29.32
CA GLN A 401 25.20 -22.26 -30.02
C GLN A 401 26.19 -21.25 -29.43
N PRO A 402 27.45 -21.65 -29.17
CA PRO A 402 28.48 -20.68 -28.83
C PRO A 402 28.50 -19.63 -29.94
N LEU A 403 28.39 -18.36 -29.57
CA LEU A 403 28.59 -17.25 -30.51
C LEU A 403 29.93 -17.51 -31.19
N GLN A 404 29.93 -17.73 -32.50
CA GLN A 404 31.17 -17.83 -33.26
C GLN A 404 31.98 -16.58 -32.95
N GLN A 405 33.23 -16.76 -32.54
CA GLN A 405 34.20 -15.69 -32.44
C GLN A 405 34.25 -14.99 -33.81
N VAL A 406 33.66 -13.81 -33.89
CA VAL A 406 33.85 -12.92 -35.02
C VAL A 406 35.23 -12.31 -34.82
N ASP A 407 36.13 -12.59 -35.76
CA ASP A 407 37.45 -11.98 -35.79
C ASP A 407 37.30 -10.47 -36.07
N LEU A 408 37.66 -9.66 -35.08
CA LEU A 408 37.61 -8.19 -35.14
C LEU A 408 38.97 -7.59 -35.53
N SER A 409 39.89 -8.39 -36.07
CA SER A 409 41.22 -7.96 -36.54
C SER A 409 41.23 -6.84 -37.59
N PHE A 410 40.06 -6.43 -38.11
CA PHE A 410 39.90 -5.32 -39.05
C PHE A 410 39.63 -3.96 -38.38
N ILE A 411 39.46 -3.90 -37.06
CA ILE A 411 39.27 -2.66 -36.29
C ILE A 411 40.61 -2.25 -35.66
N ASP A 412 41.41 -1.51 -36.43
CA ASP A 412 42.53 -0.63 -36.02
C ASP A 412 43.74 -1.29 -35.26
N PRO A 413 45.00 -1.17 -35.73
CA PRO A 413 46.15 -1.89 -35.14
C PRO A 413 46.67 -1.35 -33.80
N SER A 414 45.98 -0.42 -33.14
CA SER A 414 46.55 0.38 -32.05
C SER A 414 46.29 -0.13 -30.62
N PHE A 415 45.63 -1.29 -30.45
CA PHE A 415 45.49 -1.94 -29.14
C PHE A 415 46.26 -3.28 -29.08
N ALA A 416 47.59 -3.18 -29.05
CA ALA A 416 48.43 -4.29 -28.58
C ALA A 416 48.30 -4.41 -27.05
N ASN A 417 47.72 -5.53 -26.61
CA ASN A 417 47.61 -5.91 -25.20
C ASN A 417 49.00 -6.36 -24.69
N PRO A 418 49.60 -5.75 -23.65
CA PRO A 418 50.91 -6.12 -23.15
C PRO A 418 50.78 -7.19 -22.05
N TYR A 419 50.25 -8.36 -22.36
CA TYR A 419 50.30 -9.51 -21.46
C TYR A 419 50.40 -10.81 -22.25
N ASN A 420 51.64 -11.19 -22.57
CA ASN A 420 52.02 -12.58 -22.72
C ASN A 420 53.52 -12.71 -22.43
N MET A 421 53.85 -12.75 -21.14
CA MET A 421 55.04 -13.47 -20.70
C MET A 421 54.69 -14.96 -20.76
N THR A 422 55.31 -15.68 -21.70
CA THR A 422 55.55 -17.12 -21.52
C THR A 422 56.98 -17.43 -21.93
N HIS A 423 57.71 -17.96 -20.96
CA HIS A 423 58.98 -18.65 -21.11
C HIS A 423 58.88 -19.77 -22.17
N HIS A 424 59.93 -19.91 -22.97
CA HIS A 424 60.33 -21.20 -23.53
C HIS A 424 61.79 -21.47 -23.17
N PRO A 425 62.15 -22.71 -22.78
CA PRO A 425 63.53 -23.13 -22.61
C PRO A 425 64.15 -23.59 -23.94
N GLU A 426 65.49 -23.54 -23.94
CA GLU A 426 66.48 -23.86 -24.99
C GLU A 426 66.65 -22.86 -26.14
#